data_AF-A0A3C0ABM7-F1
#
_entry.id   AF-A0A3C0ABM7-F1
#
_cell.length_a   1.000
_cell.length_b   1.000
_cell.length_c   1.000
_cell.angle_alpha   90.00
_cell.angle_beta   90.00
_cell.angle_gamma   90.00
#
_symmetry.space_group_name_H-M   'P 1'
#
loop_
_entity.id
_entity.type
_entity.pdbx_description
1 polymer ?
#
loop_
_entity_poly.entity_id
_entity_poly.type
_entity_poly.pdbx_seq_one_letter_code
_entity_poly.pdbx_strand_id
1 'polypeptide(L)'
;MLLVITMLAQTSELGGVRDHFGMSKLELISVDTVIMSKYVQMLLWPGTRSVLYDPPTSGIAWNVTISVICWLLTAIMFVRMGRRQPLILFAGSTFILLLIPVLNLFPITTLMNDRYLYLPSIPFFALIFSGAMQLLERLRERILVPVLPNISRSGYFMPAVFGVLVLAMLTRFSWQTERYLMIWRDGLTLWQYTSRQVPEIPVVQIQLANSYHSQGDAQRAVTILQDALEQTEPDELDRARMQQKIQNWSTAK
;
A
#
# COMPACT_ATOMS: atom_id res chain seq x y z
N MET A 1 -4.48 -18.86 -14.54
CA MET A 1 -4.54 -19.89 -13.47
C MET A 1 -3.89 -19.43 -12.17
N LEU A 2 -2.63 -18.96 -12.17
CA LEU A 2 -1.95 -18.55 -10.92
C LEU A 2 -2.71 -17.48 -10.11
N LEU A 3 -3.25 -16.45 -10.78
CA LEU A 3 -4.04 -15.39 -10.14
C LEU A 3 -5.30 -15.95 -9.44
N VAL A 4 -6.01 -16.86 -10.09
CA VAL A 4 -7.21 -17.52 -9.55
C VAL A 4 -6.84 -18.40 -8.35
N ILE A 5 -5.70 -19.10 -8.42
CA ILE A 5 -5.19 -19.93 -7.32
C ILE A 5 -4.82 -19.05 -6.12
N THR A 6 -4.15 -17.91 -6.34
CA THR A 6 -3.83 -16.96 -5.26
C THR A 6 -5.07 -16.32 -4.66
N MET A 7 -6.11 -16.07 -5.46
CA MET A 7 -7.40 -15.55 -4.99
C MET A 7 -8.10 -16.58 -4.09
N LEU A 8 -8.14 -17.85 -4.49
CA LEU A 8 -8.78 -18.93 -3.72
C LEU A 8 -8.00 -19.30 -2.44
N ALA A 9 -6.68 -19.15 -2.42
CA ALA A 9 -5.87 -19.41 -1.23
C ALA A 9 -6.10 -18.38 -0.11
N GLN A 10 -6.50 -17.15 -0.45
CA GLN A 10 -6.80 -16.11 0.56
C GLN A 10 -8.07 -16.42 1.37
N THR A 11 -8.99 -17.21 0.80
CA THR A 11 -10.26 -17.54 1.46
C THR A 11 -10.16 -18.75 2.40
N SER A 12 -9.14 -19.62 2.26
CA SER A 12 -9.11 -20.93 2.93
C SER A 12 -8.33 -20.98 4.24
N GLU A 13 -7.23 -20.25 4.40
CA GLU A 13 -6.26 -20.51 5.49
C GLU A 13 -6.39 -19.59 6.72
N LEU A 14 -7.08 -18.45 6.63
CA LEU A 14 -7.10 -17.43 7.70
C LEU A 14 -8.48 -17.09 8.27
N GLY A 15 -9.52 -17.87 7.94
CA GLY A 15 -10.85 -17.72 8.55
C GLY A 15 -11.51 -16.36 8.28
N GLY A 16 -11.49 -15.89 7.04
CA GLY A 16 -11.93 -14.53 6.72
C GLY A 16 -12.45 -14.37 5.31
N VAL A 17 -13.50 -15.10 4.93
CA VAL A 17 -14.47 -14.47 4.02
C VAL A 17 -15.28 -13.53 4.89
N ARG A 18 -14.75 -12.32 5.11
CA ARG A 18 -15.58 -11.23 5.61
C ARG A 18 -16.63 -10.97 4.54
N ASP A 19 -17.90 -10.99 4.91
CA ASP A 19 -18.94 -10.45 4.05
C ASP A 19 -18.55 -9.01 3.68
N HIS A 20 -18.79 -8.58 2.44
CA HIS A 20 -18.20 -7.39 1.81
C HIS A 20 -18.37 -6.08 2.63
N PHE A 21 -17.69 -5.84 3.75
CA PHE A 21 -17.76 -4.62 4.59
C PHE A 21 -19.16 -3.95 4.72
N GLY A 22 -20.26 -4.69 4.51
CA GLY A 22 -21.61 -4.12 4.27
C GLY A 22 -21.77 -3.21 3.04
N MET A 23 -20.78 -3.06 2.14
CA MET A 23 -20.76 -2.10 1.03
C MET A 23 -21.32 -2.67 -0.29
N SER A 24 -21.98 -1.80 -1.05
CA SER A 24 -22.38 -2.09 -2.43
C SER A 24 -21.17 -2.13 -3.38
N LYS A 25 -21.32 -2.80 -4.53
CA LYS A 25 -20.26 -2.89 -5.55
C LYS A 25 -19.80 -1.51 -6.07
N LEU A 26 -20.70 -0.53 -6.12
CA LEU A 26 -20.37 0.83 -6.56
C LEU A 26 -19.55 1.59 -5.52
N GLU A 27 -19.86 1.41 -4.23
CA GLU A 27 -19.07 1.96 -3.14
C GLU A 27 -17.67 1.34 -3.13
N LEU A 28 -17.58 0.02 -3.32
CA LEU A 28 -16.28 -0.67 -3.44
C LEU A 28 -15.43 -0.11 -4.57
N ILE A 29 -15.98 0.07 -5.77
CA ILE A 29 -15.24 0.65 -6.91
C ILE A 29 -14.79 2.09 -6.60
N SER A 30 -15.63 2.86 -5.90
CA SER A 30 -15.32 4.24 -5.53
C SER A 30 -14.16 4.28 -4.53
N VAL A 31 -14.21 3.45 -3.49
CA VAL A 31 -13.13 3.27 -2.50
C VAL A 31 -11.85 2.79 -3.18
N ASP A 32 -11.93 1.77 -4.03
CA ASP A 32 -10.79 1.21 -4.77
C ASP A 32 -10.10 2.26 -5.65
N THR A 33 -10.86 3.16 -6.28
CA THR A 33 -10.29 4.24 -7.10
C THR A 33 -9.43 5.19 -6.26
N VAL A 34 -9.85 5.47 -5.02
CA VAL A 34 -9.07 6.27 -4.06
C VAL A 34 -7.86 5.48 -3.56
N ILE A 35 -8.04 4.19 -3.24
CA ILE A 35 -6.96 3.30 -2.81
C ILE A 35 -5.87 3.18 -3.89
N MET A 36 -6.25 3.03 -5.16
CA MET A 36 -5.29 3.01 -6.28
C MET A 36 -4.47 4.30 -6.35
N SER A 37 -5.10 5.45 -6.13
CA SER A 37 -4.40 6.73 -6.06
C SER A 37 -3.45 6.80 -4.86
N LYS A 38 -3.89 6.26 -3.71
CA LYS A 38 -3.05 6.13 -2.50
C LYS A 38 -1.85 5.21 -2.74
N TYR A 39 -2.00 4.12 -3.48
CA TYR A 39 -0.91 3.24 -3.87
C TYR A 39 0.11 3.93 -4.77
N VAL A 40 -0.34 4.72 -5.75
CA VAL A 40 0.58 5.54 -6.57
C VAL A 40 1.31 6.56 -5.69
N GLN A 41 0.60 7.24 -4.78
CA GLN A 41 1.22 8.14 -3.81
C GLN A 41 2.27 7.40 -2.96
N MET A 42 1.98 6.19 -2.50
CA MET A 42 2.89 5.36 -1.72
C MET A 42 4.15 4.96 -2.51
N LEU A 43 4.04 4.69 -3.81
CA LEU A 43 5.21 4.36 -4.63
C LEU A 43 6.11 5.58 -4.88
N LEU A 44 5.50 6.75 -5.10
CA LEU A 44 6.24 8.00 -5.35
C LEU A 44 6.81 8.62 -4.07
N TRP A 45 6.04 8.57 -2.99
CA TRP A 45 6.38 9.14 -1.70
C TRP A 45 6.00 8.18 -0.57
N PRO A 46 6.94 7.32 -0.13
CA PRO A 46 6.71 6.42 0.99
C PRO A 46 6.60 7.24 2.28
N GLY A 47 5.37 7.59 2.68
CA GLY A 47 5.07 8.24 3.95
C GLY A 47 5.12 7.27 5.12
N THR A 48 4.26 7.48 6.12
CA THR A 48 4.08 6.56 7.24
C THR A 48 3.57 5.21 6.73
N ARG A 49 4.29 4.14 7.09
CA ARG A 49 3.95 2.76 6.75
C ARG A 49 3.38 2.05 7.95
N SER A 50 2.50 1.09 7.71
CA SER A 50 1.89 0.22 8.73
C SER A 50 1.62 -1.15 8.10
N VAL A 51 1.60 -2.21 8.91
CA VAL A 51 1.25 -3.56 8.42
C VAL A 51 -0.19 -3.64 7.91
N LEU A 52 -1.06 -2.81 8.49
CA LEU A 52 -2.47 -2.69 8.13
C LEU A 52 -2.83 -1.21 8.00
N TYR A 53 -3.77 -0.94 7.09
CA TYR A 53 -4.27 0.39 6.80
C TYR A 53 -5.79 0.39 6.83
N ASP A 54 -6.36 1.48 7.32
CA ASP A 54 -7.80 1.74 7.31
C ASP A 54 -8.09 2.98 6.45
N PRO A 55 -8.24 2.83 5.13
CA PRO A 55 -8.58 3.97 4.28
C PRO A 55 -10.01 4.42 4.62
N PRO A 56 -10.28 5.74 4.66
CA PRO A 56 -11.64 6.22 4.91
C PRO A 56 -12.60 5.69 3.84
N THR A 57 -13.72 5.13 4.27
CA THR A 57 -14.77 4.60 3.38
C THR A 57 -15.97 5.54 3.27
N SER A 58 -16.20 6.39 4.27
CA SER A 58 -17.27 7.39 4.31
C SER A 58 -16.73 8.80 4.10
N GLY A 59 -17.57 9.70 3.56
CA GLY A 59 -17.19 11.11 3.33
C GLY A 59 -16.13 11.33 2.23
N ILE A 60 -15.79 10.30 1.45
CA ILE A 60 -14.71 10.35 0.45
C ILE A 60 -15.12 10.89 -0.92
N ALA A 61 -16.33 11.43 -1.09
CA ALA A 61 -16.84 11.85 -2.40
C ALA A 61 -15.87 12.77 -3.16
N TRP A 62 -15.27 13.74 -2.47
CA TRP A 62 -14.27 14.64 -3.06
C TRP A 62 -13.01 13.90 -3.53
N ASN A 63 -12.51 12.98 -2.71
CA ASN A 63 -11.34 12.18 -3.03
C ASN A 63 -11.61 11.25 -4.22
N VAL A 64 -12.82 10.70 -4.31
CA VAL A 64 -13.27 9.88 -5.45
C VAL A 64 -13.28 10.73 -6.72
N THR A 65 -13.89 11.92 -6.70
CA THR A 65 -13.94 12.80 -7.88
C THR A 65 -12.54 13.17 -8.38
N ILE A 66 -11.64 13.60 -7.47
CA ILE A 66 -10.25 13.90 -7.84
C ILE A 66 -9.56 12.67 -8.42
N SER A 67 -9.69 11.52 -7.76
CA SER A 67 -9.05 10.27 -8.19
C SER A 67 -9.53 9.87 -9.58
N VAL A 68 -10.84 9.92 -9.85
CA VAL A 68 -11.42 9.62 -11.17
C VAL A 68 -10.87 10.56 -12.23
N ILE A 69 -10.82 11.86 -11.97
CA ILE A 69 -10.25 12.84 -12.92
C ILE A 69 -8.78 12.53 -13.20
N CYS A 70 -7.98 12.28 -12.16
CA CYS A 70 -6.57 11.92 -12.30
C CYS A 70 -6.40 10.63 -13.12
N TRP A 71 -7.20 9.59 -12.87
CA TRP A 71 -7.16 8.34 -13.61
C TRP A 71 -7.59 8.50 -15.07
N LEU A 72 -8.59 9.34 -15.36
CA LEU A 72 -9.00 9.66 -16.74
C LEU A 72 -7.90 10.39 -17.51
N LEU A 73 -7.31 11.42 -16.92
CA LEU A 73 -6.19 12.16 -17.52
C LEU A 73 -4.99 11.24 -17.76
N THR A 74 -4.70 10.39 -16.78
CA THR A 74 -3.65 9.37 -16.86
C THR A 74 -3.93 8.42 -18.02
N ALA A 75 -5.14 7.84 -18.11
CA ALA A 75 -5.52 6.94 -19.19
C ALA A 75 -5.39 7.60 -20.58
N ILE A 76 -5.83 8.86 -20.74
CA ILE A 76 -5.69 9.61 -21.99
C ILE A 76 -4.21 9.79 -22.36
N MET A 77 -3.36 10.18 -21.38
CA MET A 77 -1.92 10.34 -21.58
C MET A 77 -1.27 9.01 -21.98
N PHE A 78 -1.61 7.92 -21.30
CA PHE A 78 -1.12 6.57 -21.57
C PHE A 78 -1.48 6.11 -22.98
N VAL A 79 -2.73 6.28 -23.43
CA VAL A 79 -3.14 5.93 -24.80
C VAL A 79 -2.38 6.77 -25.82
N ARG A 80 -2.24 8.08 -25.58
CA ARG A 80 -1.55 8.99 -26.52
C ARG A 80 -0.05 8.69 -26.64
N MET A 81 0.63 8.47 -25.51
CA MET A 81 2.05 8.10 -25.49
C MET A 81 2.27 6.68 -26.01
N GLY A 82 1.35 5.79 -25.66
CA GLY A 82 1.32 4.40 -26.05
C GLY A 82 1.28 4.13 -27.54
N ARG A 83 0.55 4.97 -28.29
CA ARG A 83 0.54 4.92 -29.77
C ARG A 83 1.92 5.13 -30.40
N ARG A 84 2.83 5.81 -29.69
CA ARG A 84 4.22 6.03 -30.16
C ARG A 84 5.21 5.05 -29.55
N GLN A 85 4.92 4.56 -28.35
CA GLN A 85 5.80 3.67 -27.59
C GLN A 85 4.98 2.53 -26.96
N PRO A 86 4.89 1.37 -27.63
CA PRO A 86 4.05 0.27 -27.17
C PRO A 86 4.47 -0.26 -25.78
N LEU A 87 5.74 -0.10 -25.40
CA LEU A 87 6.25 -0.45 -24.08
C LEU A 87 5.57 0.32 -22.93
N ILE A 88 5.14 1.57 -23.16
CA ILE A 88 4.40 2.36 -22.16
C ILE A 88 3.03 1.74 -21.91
N LEU A 89 2.33 1.32 -22.97
CA LEU A 89 1.05 0.62 -22.83
C LEU A 89 1.24 -0.71 -22.14
N PHE A 90 2.25 -1.47 -22.54
CA PHE A 90 2.56 -2.75 -21.92
C PHE A 90 2.78 -2.58 -20.41
N ALA A 91 3.71 -1.70 -20.00
CA ALA A 91 3.97 -1.48 -18.57
C ALA A 91 2.75 -0.95 -17.81
N GLY A 92 2.01 0.02 -18.37
CA GLY A 92 0.80 0.56 -17.75
C GLY A 92 -0.32 -0.49 -17.60
N SER A 93 -0.58 -1.26 -18.66
CA SER A 93 -1.55 -2.35 -18.64
C SER A 93 -1.13 -3.45 -17.68
N THR A 94 0.14 -3.83 -17.63
CA THR A 94 0.66 -4.80 -16.67
C THR A 94 0.51 -4.30 -15.23
N PHE A 95 0.76 -3.02 -14.95
CA PHE A 95 0.55 -2.43 -13.64
C PHE A 95 -0.91 -2.57 -13.18
N ILE A 96 -1.87 -2.20 -14.03
CA ILE A 96 -3.30 -2.32 -13.72
C ILE A 96 -3.69 -3.80 -13.58
N LEU A 97 -3.23 -4.67 -14.49
CA LEU A 97 -3.52 -6.10 -14.46
C LEU A 97 -3.06 -6.75 -13.14
N LEU A 98 -1.88 -6.37 -12.63
CA LEU A 98 -1.35 -6.87 -11.36
C LEU A 98 -2.08 -6.31 -10.14
N LEU A 99 -2.78 -5.17 -10.27
CA LEU A 99 -3.62 -4.62 -9.21
C LEU A 99 -5.02 -5.24 -9.14
N ILE A 100 -5.60 -5.68 -10.26
CA ILE A 100 -6.93 -6.33 -10.29
C ILE A 100 -7.14 -7.39 -9.18
N PRO A 101 -6.23 -8.35 -8.92
CA PRO A 101 -6.44 -9.36 -7.89
C PRO A 101 -6.47 -8.83 -6.45
N VAL A 102 -5.94 -7.64 -6.22
CA VAL A 102 -5.83 -7.00 -4.90
C VAL A 102 -6.83 -5.86 -4.73
N LEU A 103 -7.64 -5.57 -5.75
CA LEU A 103 -8.80 -4.70 -5.62
C LEU A 103 -9.91 -5.41 -4.84
N ASN A 104 -10.74 -4.65 -4.13
CA ASN A 104 -11.83 -5.16 -3.30
C ASN A 104 -13.03 -5.66 -4.14
N LEU A 105 -12.83 -5.94 -5.42
CA LEU A 105 -13.80 -6.61 -6.30
C LEU A 105 -14.15 -8.02 -5.82
N PHE A 106 -13.26 -8.64 -5.04
CA PHE A 106 -13.46 -9.91 -4.35
C PHE A 106 -13.32 -9.71 -2.84
N PRO A 107 -14.02 -10.49 -1.99
CA PRO A 107 -13.91 -10.34 -0.55
C PRO A 107 -12.48 -10.64 -0.11
N ILE A 108 -11.78 -9.60 0.35
CA ILE A 108 -10.45 -9.71 0.94
C ILE A 108 -10.51 -9.30 2.41
N THR A 109 -9.58 -9.81 3.20
CA THR A 109 -9.56 -9.60 4.66
C THR A 109 -9.17 -8.18 5.07
N THR A 110 -8.50 -7.43 4.18
CA THR A 110 -7.97 -6.10 4.44
C THR A 110 -8.16 -5.20 3.23
N LEU A 111 -8.70 -3.98 3.44
CA LEU A 111 -8.93 -3.01 2.37
C LEU A 111 -7.65 -2.59 1.64
N MET A 112 -6.55 -2.41 2.38
CA MET A 112 -5.29 -1.91 1.84
C MET A 112 -4.08 -2.51 2.57
N ASN A 113 -3.03 -2.88 1.83
CA ASN A 113 -1.79 -3.43 2.39
C ASN A 113 -0.58 -3.16 1.50
N ASP A 114 0.60 -2.98 2.10
CA ASP A 114 1.86 -2.75 1.35
C ASP A 114 2.23 -3.94 0.45
N ARG A 115 1.94 -5.19 0.88
CA ARG A 115 2.26 -6.40 0.11
C ARG A 115 1.59 -6.47 -1.25
N TYR A 116 0.48 -5.76 -1.42
CA TYR A 116 -0.24 -5.69 -2.69
C TYR A 116 0.53 -4.91 -3.76
N LEU A 117 1.51 -4.07 -3.36
CA LEU A 117 2.33 -3.30 -4.29
C LEU A 117 3.61 -3.99 -4.75
N TYR A 118 3.98 -5.15 -4.21
CA TYR A 118 5.28 -5.76 -4.51
C TYR A 118 5.44 -6.07 -6.00
N LEU A 119 4.46 -6.75 -6.61
CA LEU A 119 4.48 -7.03 -8.05
C LEU A 119 4.16 -5.79 -8.91
N PRO A 120 3.10 -5.00 -8.61
CA PRO A 120 2.81 -3.78 -9.38
C PRO A 120 3.95 -2.75 -9.40
N SER A 121 4.78 -2.68 -8.36
CA SER A 121 5.88 -1.71 -8.29
C SER A 121 6.89 -1.87 -9.44
N ILE A 122 7.09 -3.09 -9.96
CA ILE A 122 8.06 -3.38 -11.01
C ILE A 122 7.73 -2.65 -12.33
N PRO A 123 6.57 -2.89 -12.97
CA PRO A 123 6.20 -2.16 -14.18
C PRO A 123 6.00 -0.66 -13.91
N PHE A 124 5.60 -0.26 -12.70
CA PHE A 124 5.48 1.14 -12.32
C PHE A 124 6.83 1.86 -12.38
N PHE A 125 7.85 1.37 -11.69
CA PHE A 125 9.18 1.98 -11.69
C PHE A 125 9.86 1.87 -13.06
N ALA A 126 9.65 0.77 -13.80
CA ALA A 126 10.14 0.66 -15.16
C ALA A 126 9.59 1.78 -16.07
N LEU A 127 8.29 2.10 -15.92
CA LEU A 127 7.67 3.20 -16.65
C LEU A 127 8.20 4.57 -16.21
N ILE A 128 8.31 4.81 -14.89
CA ILE A 128 8.83 6.07 -14.35
C ILE A 128 10.26 6.32 -14.81
N PHE A 129 11.14 5.32 -14.75
CA PHE A 129 12.53 5.47 -15.17
C PHE A 129 12.68 5.65 -16.68
N SER A 130 11.90 4.92 -17.48
CA SER A 130 11.86 5.12 -18.94
C SER A 130 11.39 6.54 -19.28
N GLY A 131 10.34 7.02 -18.63
CA GLY A 131 9.84 8.38 -18.81
C GLY A 131 10.84 9.45 -18.37
N ALA A 132 11.51 9.25 -17.24
CA ALA A 132 12.52 10.16 -16.71
C ALA A 132 13.74 10.27 -17.64
N MET A 133 14.24 9.15 -18.18
CA MET A 133 15.33 9.15 -19.16
C MET A 133 14.97 9.93 -20.43
N GLN A 134 13.80 9.68 -21.00
CA GLN A 134 13.33 10.41 -22.19
C GLN A 134 13.14 11.90 -21.92
N LEU A 135 12.65 12.26 -20.72
CA LEU A 135 12.49 13.66 -20.33
C LEU A 135 13.86 14.34 -20.18
N LEU A 136 14.82 13.69 -19.54
CA LEU A 136 16.20 14.19 -19.39
C LEU A 136 16.87 14.39 -20.76
N GLU A 137 16.69 13.47 -21.71
CA GLU A 137 17.19 13.62 -23.08
C GLU A 137 16.54 14.80 -23.81
N ARG A 138 15.22 14.98 -23.70
CA ARG A 138 14.54 16.14 -24.30
C ARG A 138 14.99 17.46 -23.68
N LEU A 139 15.20 17.50 -22.36
CA LEU A 139 15.74 18.67 -21.66
C LEU A 139 17.18 18.93 -22.08
N ARG A 140 17.97 17.88 -22.31
CA ARG A 140 19.32 17.99 -22.86
C ARG A 140 19.30 18.71 -24.20
N GLU A 141 18.49 18.23 -25.14
CA GLU A 141 18.41 18.78 -26.50
C GLU A 141 17.89 20.21 -26.53
N ARG A 142 16.83 20.51 -25.75
CA ARG A 142 16.21 21.84 -25.77
C ARG A 142 16.97 22.90 -25.00
N ILE A 143 17.63 22.55 -23.89
CA ILE A 143 18.17 23.53 -22.94
C ILE A 143 19.68 23.42 -22.82
N LEU A 144 20.22 22.22 -22.53
CA LEU A 144 21.65 22.07 -22.26
C LEU A 144 22.53 22.15 -23.50
N VAL A 145 22.11 21.60 -24.65
CA VAL A 145 22.88 21.70 -25.90
C VAL A 145 23.08 23.16 -26.33
N PRO A 146 22.05 24.04 -26.31
CA PRO A 146 22.23 25.46 -26.61
C PRO A 146 23.05 26.24 -25.57
N VAL A 147 22.91 25.95 -24.28
CA VAL A 147 23.50 26.76 -23.20
C VAL A 147 24.93 26.31 -22.83
N LEU A 148 25.20 25.01 -22.84
CA LEU A 148 26.47 24.40 -22.40
C LEU A 148 26.93 23.31 -23.40
N PRO A 149 27.35 23.69 -24.62
CA PRO A 149 27.62 22.74 -25.70
C PRO A 149 28.77 21.77 -25.41
N ASN A 150 29.79 22.17 -24.64
CA ASN A 150 30.94 21.32 -24.30
C ASN A 150 30.58 20.18 -23.32
N ILE A 151 29.68 20.43 -22.37
CA ILE A 151 29.28 19.42 -21.36
C ILE A 151 28.23 18.48 -21.98
N SER A 152 27.33 19.02 -22.80
CA SER A 152 26.25 18.27 -23.43
C SER A 152 26.72 17.31 -24.53
N ARG A 153 27.89 17.51 -25.14
CA ARG A 153 28.46 16.59 -26.16
C ARG A 153 28.94 15.25 -25.60
N SER A 154 29.22 15.16 -24.30
CA SER A 154 29.60 13.88 -23.69
C SER A 154 28.38 12.95 -23.62
N GLY A 155 28.44 11.82 -24.35
CA GLY A 155 27.38 10.81 -24.36
C GLY A 155 27.08 10.19 -22.98
N TYR A 156 27.99 10.36 -22.02
CA TYR A 156 27.88 9.82 -20.67
C TYR A 156 27.29 10.78 -19.64
N PHE A 157 27.12 12.07 -19.97
CA PHE A 157 26.66 13.06 -18.99
C PHE A 157 25.24 12.78 -18.49
N MET A 158 24.29 12.51 -19.39
CA MET A 158 22.90 12.20 -18.99
C MET A 158 22.76 10.87 -18.23
N PRO A 159 23.38 9.76 -18.69
CA PRO A 159 23.44 8.54 -17.90
C PRO A 159 24.05 8.75 -16.51
N ALA A 160 25.07 9.60 -16.38
CA ALA A 160 25.67 9.91 -15.08
C ALA A 160 24.72 10.71 -14.18
N VAL A 161 24.06 11.75 -14.70
CA VAL A 161 23.05 12.52 -13.94
C VAL A 161 21.91 11.62 -13.49
N PHE A 162 21.40 10.77 -14.39
CA PHE A 162 20.38 9.80 -14.06
C PHE A 162 20.86 8.80 -13.00
N GLY A 163 22.08 8.27 -13.13
CA GLY A 163 22.69 7.38 -12.15
C GLY A 163 22.82 8.00 -10.76
N VAL A 164 23.20 9.27 -10.67
CA VAL A 164 23.25 10.02 -9.40
C VAL A 164 21.86 10.19 -8.80
N LEU A 165 20.84 10.53 -9.60
CA LEU A 165 19.46 10.64 -9.12
C LEU A 165 18.91 9.31 -8.61
N VAL A 166 19.17 8.22 -9.34
CA VAL A 166 18.80 6.85 -8.93
C VAL A 166 19.51 6.47 -7.64
N LEU A 167 20.82 6.74 -7.53
CA LEU A 167 21.58 6.44 -6.32
C LEU A 167 21.05 7.22 -5.12
N ALA A 168 20.77 8.51 -5.27
CA ALA A 168 20.17 9.33 -4.21
C ALA A 168 18.80 8.79 -3.77
N MET A 169 17.96 8.35 -4.72
CA MET A 169 16.67 7.73 -4.43
C MET A 169 16.84 6.41 -3.66
N LEU A 170 17.75 5.55 -4.11
CA LEU A 170 18.03 4.27 -3.44
C LEU A 170 18.56 4.48 -2.03
N THR A 171 19.52 5.40 -1.83
CA THR A 171 20.02 5.73 -0.49
C THR A 171 18.90 6.21 0.43
N ARG A 172 18.02 7.09 -0.07
CA ARG A 172 16.87 7.59 0.69
C ARG A 172 15.88 6.48 1.06
N PHE A 173 15.64 5.52 0.17
CA PHE A 173 14.75 4.38 0.44
C PHE A 173 15.39 3.37 1.38
N SER A 174 16.68 3.03 1.19
CA SER A 174 17.43 2.17 2.11
C SER A 174 17.41 2.71 3.54
N TRP A 175 17.65 4.01 3.72
CA TRP A 175 17.62 4.63 5.05
C TRP A 175 16.23 4.54 5.70
N GLN A 176 15.15 4.71 4.93
CA GLN A 176 13.80 4.55 5.45
C GLN A 176 13.46 3.10 5.78
N THR A 177 13.92 2.15 4.97
CA THR A 177 13.75 0.72 5.21
C THR A 177 14.42 0.33 6.52
N GLU A 178 15.67 0.75 6.77
CA GLU A 178 16.36 0.47 8.03
C GLU A 178 15.59 1.00 9.25
N ARG A 179 15.05 2.22 9.15
CA ARG A 179 14.23 2.80 10.22
C ARG A 179 12.95 2.02 10.46
N TYR A 180 12.31 1.54 9.39
CA TYR A 180 11.08 0.77 9.50
C TYR A 180 11.34 -0.65 10.02
N LEU A 181 12.47 -1.27 9.66
CA LEU A 181 12.85 -2.60 10.15
C LEU A 181 12.98 -2.65 11.68
N MET A 182 13.34 -1.54 12.33
CA MET A 182 13.35 -1.47 13.80
C MET A 182 11.97 -1.69 14.42
N ILE A 183 10.89 -1.32 13.73
CA ILE A 183 9.51 -1.57 14.18
C ILE A 183 9.17 -3.07 14.07
N TRP A 184 9.73 -3.76 13.09
CA TRP A 184 9.53 -5.20 12.86
C TRP A 184 10.44 -6.10 13.70
N ARG A 185 11.24 -5.53 14.61
CA ARG A 185 12.17 -6.28 15.46
C ARG A 185 11.47 -7.32 16.32
N ASP A 186 10.30 -6.99 16.86
CA ASP A 186 9.50 -7.87 17.70
C ASP A 186 8.00 -7.56 17.56
N GLY A 187 7.16 -8.54 17.94
CA GLY A 187 5.71 -8.42 17.82
C GLY A 187 5.12 -7.28 18.62
N LEU A 188 5.64 -7.00 19.84
CA LEU A 188 5.10 -5.94 20.66
C LEU A 188 5.38 -4.57 20.04
N THR A 189 6.62 -4.30 19.63
CA THR A 189 6.98 -3.04 18.95
C THR A 189 6.16 -2.84 17.67
N LEU A 190 5.97 -3.89 16.88
CA LEU A 190 5.15 -3.84 15.67
C LEU A 190 3.70 -3.46 15.98
N TRP A 191 3.04 -4.19 16.88
CA TRP A 191 1.63 -3.98 17.15
C TRP A 191 1.37 -2.72 17.97
N GLN A 192 2.30 -2.29 18.82
CA GLN A 192 2.25 -0.98 19.50
C GLN A 192 2.35 0.17 18.50
N TYR A 193 3.22 0.03 17.50
CA TYR A 193 3.33 1.03 16.45
C TYR A 193 2.06 1.07 15.59
N THR A 194 1.55 -0.10 15.17
CA THR A 194 0.36 -0.19 14.34
C THR A 194 -0.91 0.27 15.05
N SER A 195 -1.08 0.00 16.35
CA SER A 195 -2.24 0.49 17.11
C SER A 195 -2.29 2.02 17.22
N ARG A 196 -1.13 2.70 17.15
CA ARG A 196 -1.08 4.17 17.07
C ARG A 196 -1.47 4.71 15.70
N GLN A 197 -1.30 3.93 14.64
CA GLN A 197 -1.63 4.34 13.26
C GLN A 197 -3.09 4.07 12.92
N VAL A 198 -3.61 2.91 13.34
CA VAL A 198 -4.94 2.42 13.01
C VAL A 198 -5.60 1.81 14.27
N PRO A 199 -5.95 2.65 15.26
CA PRO A 199 -6.53 2.17 16.52
C PRO A 199 -7.92 1.55 16.35
N GLU A 200 -8.64 1.94 15.29
CA GLU A 200 -10.04 1.57 15.03
C GLU A 200 -10.19 0.11 14.56
N ILE A 201 -9.11 -0.53 14.07
CA ILE A 201 -9.17 -1.89 13.56
C ILE A 201 -9.14 -2.91 14.72
N PRO A 202 -10.19 -3.72 14.94
CA PRO A 202 -10.25 -4.70 16.04
C PRO A 202 -9.10 -5.71 16.03
N VAL A 203 -8.74 -6.22 14.83
CA VAL A 203 -7.63 -7.18 14.66
C VAL A 203 -6.30 -6.62 15.17
N VAL A 204 -6.06 -5.31 15.04
CA VAL A 204 -4.84 -4.67 15.54
C VAL A 204 -4.79 -4.73 17.07
N GLN A 205 -5.92 -4.45 17.73
CA GLN A 205 -6.02 -4.51 19.19
C GLN A 205 -5.88 -5.95 19.72
N ILE A 206 -6.48 -6.92 19.03
CA ILE A 206 -6.33 -8.34 19.35
C ILE A 206 -4.86 -8.76 19.30
N GLN A 207 -4.13 -8.36 18.27
CA GLN A 207 -2.73 -8.73 18.12
C GLN A 207 -1.80 -8.00 19.10
N LEU A 208 -2.13 -6.75 19.43
CA LEU A 208 -1.46 -6.02 20.51
C LEU A 208 -1.64 -6.73 21.85
N ALA A 209 -2.88 -7.13 22.19
CA ALA A 209 -3.17 -7.87 23.41
C ALA A 209 -2.44 -9.23 23.44
N ASN A 210 -2.42 -9.97 22.33
CA ASN A 210 -1.65 -11.21 22.22
C ASN A 210 -0.15 -10.98 22.50
N SER A 211 0.40 -9.85 22.06
CA SER A 211 1.81 -9.50 22.24
C SER A 211 2.15 -9.13 23.68
N TYR A 212 1.24 -8.47 24.41
CA TYR A 212 1.42 -8.25 25.85
C TYR A 212 1.28 -9.55 26.65
N HIS A 213 0.28 -10.38 26.30
CA HIS A 213 0.09 -11.66 26.96
C HIS A 213 1.31 -12.59 26.78
N SER A 214 1.91 -12.62 25.58
CA SER A 214 3.12 -13.43 25.34
C SER A 214 4.37 -12.94 26.08
N GLN A 215 4.39 -11.68 26.52
CA GLN A 215 5.42 -11.12 27.41
C GLN A 215 5.11 -11.33 28.90
N GLY A 216 4.00 -12.00 29.25
CA GLY A 216 3.58 -12.27 30.62
C GLY A 216 2.69 -11.19 31.25
N ASP A 217 2.35 -10.13 30.53
CA ASP A 217 1.46 -9.07 31.02
C ASP A 217 0.00 -9.36 30.61
N ALA A 218 -0.56 -10.41 31.21
CA ALA A 218 -1.95 -10.83 30.96
C ALA A 218 -2.96 -9.77 31.39
N GLN A 219 -2.66 -9.00 32.44
CA GLN A 219 -3.55 -7.96 32.95
C GLN A 219 -3.73 -6.85 31.91
N ARG A 220 -2.64 -6.34 31.34
CA ARG A 220 -2.70 -5.32 30.29
C ARG A 220 -3.34 -5.84 29.01
N ALA A 221 -3.09 -7.10 28.65
CA ALA A 221 -3.72 -7.74 27.51
C ALA A 221 -5.25 -7.76 27.64
N VAL A 222 -5.79 -8.10 28.81
CA VAL A 222 -7.24 -8.08 29.08
C VAL A 222 -7.80 -6.67 28.98
N THR A 223 -7.16 -5.67 29.58
CA THR A 223 -7.60 -4.27 29.51
C THR A 223 -7.70 -3.78 28.06
N ILE A 224 -6.69 -4.06 27.23
CA ILE A 224 -6.70 -3.68 25.81
C ILE A 224 -7.90 -4.27 25.06
N LEU A 225 -8.25 -5.54 25.34
CA LEU A 225 -9.40 -6.18 24.70
C LEU A 225 -10.74 -5.61 25.20
N GLN A 226 -10.84 -5.25 26.47
CA GLN A 226 -12.02 -4.60 27.02
C GLN A 226 -12.23 -3.23 26.39
N ASP A 227 -11.19 -2.41 26.35
CA ASP A 227 -11.22 -1.09 25.71
C ASP A 227 -11.58 -1.21 24.22
N ALA A 228 -11.03 -2.20 23.52
CA ALA A 228 -11.31 -2.45 22.11
C ALA A 228 -12.77 -2.82 21.86
N LEU A 229 -13.41 -3.59 22.75
CA LEU A 229 -14.84 -3.94 22.64
C LEU A 229 -15.77 -2.73 22.77
N GLU A 230 -15.32 -1.67 23.44
CA GLU A 230 -16.07 -0.42 23.62
C GLU A 230 -15.77 0.61 22.53
N GLN A 231 -14.51 0.69 22.08
CA GLN A 231 -14.02 1.76 21.20
C GLN A 231 -14.02 1.40 19.71
N THR A 232 -14.12 0.11 19.37
CA THR A 232 -14.10 -0.36 17.96
C THR A 232 -15.42 -1.01 17.58
N GLU A 233 -15.62 -1.24 16.27
CA GLU A 233 -16.78 -1.96 15.73
C GLU A 233 -16.39 -3.39 15.29
N PRO A 234 -16.19 -4.34 16.23
CA PRO A 234 -15.83 -5.71 15.88
C PRO A 234 -17.02 -6.47 15.29
N ASP A 235 -16.74 -7.24 14.24
CA ASP A 235 -17.66 -8.25 13.74
C ASP A 235 -17.91 -9.35 14.79
N GLU A 236 -18.89 -10.21 14.55
CA GLU A 236 -19.27 -11.25 15.52
C GLU A 236 -18.11 -12.20 15.85
N LEU A 237 -17.25 -12.51 14.87
CA LEU A 237 -16.10 -13.41 15.04
C LEU A 237 -15.01 -12.77 15.88
N ASP A 238 -14.65 -11.52 15.60
CA ASP A 238 -13.67 -10.75 16.38
C ASP A 238 -14.19 -10.49 17.79
N ARG A 239 -15.48 -10.18 17.96
CA ARG A 239 -16.12 -10.03 19.29
C ARG A 239 -16.04 -11.32 20.10
N ALA A 240 -16.41 -12.45 19.52
CA ALA A 240 -16.32 -13.75 20.17
C ALA A 240 -14.87 -14.11 20.55
N ARG A 241 -13.92 -13.87 19.64
CA ARG A 241 -12.49 -14.08 19.88
C ARG A 241 -11.96 -13.22 21.03
N MET A 242 -12.37 -11.96 21.11
CA MET A 242 -11.97 -11.06 22.21
C MET A 242 -12.54 -11.52 23.56
N GLN A 243 -13.84 -11.81 23.61
CA GLN A 243 -14.49 -12.29 24.84
C GLN A 243 -13.88 -13.60 25.36
N GLN A 244 -13.61 -14.55 24.46
CA GLN A 244 -12.95 -15.81 24.80
C GLN A 244 -11.56 -15.57 25.42
N LYS A 245 -10.77 -14.67 24.82
CA LYS A 245 -9.43 -14.32 25.35
C LYS A 245 -9.51 -13.66 26.72
N ILE A 246 -10.42 -12.71 26.90
CA ILE A 246 -10.64 -12.06 28.20
C ILE A 246 -10.96 -13.09 29.29
N GLN A 247 -11.85 -14.04 29.00
CA GLN A 247 -12.22 -15.10 29.95
C GLN A 247 -11.04 -16.02 30.29
N ASN A 248 -10.29 -16.44 29.28
CA ASN A 248 -9.17 -17.37 29.46
C ASN A 248 -8.00 -16.71 30.23
N TRP A 249 -7.70 -15.44 29.95
CA TRP A 249 -6.56 -14.77 30.57
C TRP A 249 -6.87 -14.17 31.94
N SER A 250 -8.13 -13.88 32.25
CA SER A 250 -8.54 -13.44 33.59
C SER A 250 -8.55 -14.57 34.62
N THR A 251 -8.71 -15.82 34.18
CA THR A 251 -8.79 -17.01 35.04
C THR A 251 -7.44 -17.65 35.35
N ALA A 252 -6.40 -17.35 34.58
CA ALA A 252 -5.07 -17.97 34.67
C ALA A 252 -4.17 -17.42 35.78
N LYS A 253 -4.72 -17.04 36.94
CA LYS A 253 -3.96 -16.56 38.11
C LYS A 253 -3.14 -17.66 38.77
#